data_AF-A0A537EKA4-F1
#
_entry.id   AF-A0A537EKA4-F1
#
_cell.length_a   1.000
_cell.length_b   1.000
_cell.length_c   1.000
_cell.angle_alpha   90.00
_cell.angle_beta   90.00
_cell.angle_gamma   90.00
#
_symmetry.space_group_name_H-M   'P 1'
#
loop_
_entity.id
_entity.type
_entity.pdbx_description
1 polymer ?
#
loop_
_entity_poly.entity_id
_entity_poly.type
_entity_poly.pdbx_seq_one_letter_code
_entity_poly.pdbx_strand_id
1 'polypeptide(L)'
;MKANMNNFLRDGKGMLLAYDQGFEHGPSADFNDKNIDPNYILEIAAKGDFTGLVLHKGIAEKYDTGKIPLIVKLNGKTSLPKGEPVSTQVCSVEEAVSLGAKGVGYTIYLGSAHESLMLQEFGEIQEEAHDDGIPAIAWIYPRGEAVKNDTSPEIVSYAARAGLEVGADAVKIKYSGSPETFSGAVKAAGLIKVFMSGGPKAPTDETFLSQVK
;
A
#
# COMPACT_ATOMS: atom_id res chain seq x y z
N MET A 1 -11.79 -12.28 -16.41
CA MET A 1 -10.70 -13.09 -15.79
C MET A 1 -10.56 -12.57 -14.37
N LYS A 2 -10.36 -13.40 -13.34
CA LYS A 2 -10.05 -12.85 -12.01
C LYS A 2 -8.70 -12.13 -12.09
N ALA A 3 -8.67 -10.86 -11.70
CA ALA A 3 -7.44 -10.13 -11.48
C ALA A 3 -6.53 -10.94 -10.53
N ASN A 4 -5.22 -10.85 -10.70
CA ASN A 4 -4.29 -11.57 -9.84
C ASN A 4 -2.99 -10.81 -9.63
N MET A 5 -2.33 -11.14 -8.52
CA MET A 5 -1.11 -10.48 -8.06
C MET A 5 0.17 -10.96 -8.77
N ASN A 6 0.11 -11.83 -9.80
CA ASN A 6 1.32 -12.49 -10.34
C ASN A 6 2.34 -11.51 -10.92
N ASN A 7 1.91 -10.36 -11.46
CA ASN A 7 2.82 -9.30 -11.92
C ASN A 7 3.74 -8.80 -10.79
N PHE A 8 3.29 -8.91 -9.54
CA PHE A 8 3.97 -8.36 -8.36
C PHE A 8 4.62 -9.42 -7.49
N LEU A 9 4.68 -10.67 -7.95
CA LEU A 9 5.18 -11.80 -7.19
C LEU A 9 6.25 -12.58 -7.96
N ARG A 10 7.26 -13.05 -7.24
CA ARG A 10 8.24 -14.04 -7.67
C ARG A 10 8.22 -15.18 -6.68
N ASP A 11 7.98 -16.39 -7.17
CA ASP A 11 7.82 -17.59 -6.33
C ASP A 11 6.82 -17.40 -5.18
N GLY A 12 5.73 -16.67 -5.46
CA GLY A 12 4.67 -16.36 -4.49
C GLY A 12 4.99 -15.27 -3.47
N LYS A 13 6.18 -14.65 -3.53
CA LYS A 13 6.62 -13.56 -2.64
C LYS A 13 6.76 -12.24 -3.43
N GLY A 14 6.53 -11.10 -2.80
CA GLY A 14 6.66 -9.80 -3.45
C GLY A 14 7.43 -8.79 -2.60
N MET A 15 8.15 -7.90 -3.26
CA MET A 15 8.88 -6.79 -2.66
C MET A 15 8.54 -5.51 -3.42
N LEU A 16 7.65 -4.71 -2.84
CA LEU A 16 7.17 -3.46 -3.44
C LEU A 16 7.99 -2.28 -2.93
N LEU A 17 8.53 -1.48 -3.85
CA LEU A 17 9.14 -0.18 -3.53
C LEU A 17 8.05 0.88 -3.55
N ALA A 18 7.67 1.40 -2.39
CA ALA A 18 6.68 2.47 -2.28
C ALA A 18 7.36 3.84 -2.23
N TYR A 19 6.86 4.76 -3.05
CA TYR A 19 7.32 6.15 -3.13
C TYR A 19 6.12 7.11 -3.27
N ASP A 20 5.18 6.98 -2.34
CA ASP A 20 3.97 7.78 -2.21
C ASP A 20 4.03 8.77 -1.02
N GLN A 21 5.05 8.65 -0.16
CA GLN A 21 5.17 9.43 1.09
C GLN A 21 5.34 10.94 0.90
N GLY A 22 5.72 11.38 -0.31
CA GLY A 22 5.78 12.81 -0.65
C GLY A 22 4.43 13.51 -0.49
N PHE A 23 3.34 12.81 -0.80
CA PHE A 23 1.98 13.32 -0.58
C PHE A 23 1.53 13.09 0.87
N GLU A 24 1.82 11.92 1.44
CA GLU A 24 1.36 11.53 2.78
C GLU A 24 1.98 12.36 3.91
N HIS A 25 3.29 12.59 3.85
CA HIS A 25 4.08 13.18 4.95
C HIS A 25 4.69 14.54 4.58
N GLY A 26 4.75 14.86 3.29
CA GLY A 26 5.42 16.05 2.78
C GLY A 26 6.93 15.88 2.64
N PRO A 27 7.61 16.79 1.91
CA PRO A 27 9.03 16.69 1.61
C PRO A 27 9.95 17.02 2.80
N SER A 28 9.41 17.43 3.96
CA SER A 28 10.23 17.79 5.13
C SER A 28 10.47 16.64 6.11
N ALA A 29 9.76 15.51 5.96
CA ALA A 29 9.81 14.41 6.93
C ALA A 29 10.79 13.30 6.51
N ASP A 30 10.52 12.67 5.36
CA ASP A 30 11.21 11.44 4.92
C ASP A 30 12.18 11.65 3.75
N PHE A 31 12.55 12.91 3.50
CA PHE A 31 13.35 13.28 2.34
C PHE A 31 14.69 13.93 2.71
N ASN A 32 15.65 13.76 1.82
CA ASN A 32 16.97 14.36 1.78
C ASN A 32 17.26 14.87 0.35
N ASP A 33 18.43 15.47 0.16
CA ASP A 33 18.83 16.09 -1.12
C ASP A 33 18.79 15.15 -2.33
N LYS A 34 18.84 13.82 -2.12
CA LYS A 34 18.82 12.82 -3.19
C LYS A 34 17.41 12.32 -3.47
N ASN A 35 16.76 11.78 -2.44
CA ASN A 35 15.49 11.09 -2.62
C ASN A 35 14.30 12.05 -2.81
N ILE A 36 14.50 13.36 -2.73
CA ILE A 36 13.49 14.35 -3.12
C ILE A 36 13.24 14.36 -4.64
N ASP A 37 14.24 14.00 -5.44
CA ASP A 37 14.09 13.79 -6.88
C ASP A 37 13.60 12.35 -7.13
N PRO A 38 12.40 12.15 -7.73
CA PRO A 38 11.92 10.83 -8.11
C PRO A 38 12.90 10.01 -8.95
N ASN A 39 13.73 10.64 -9.80
CA ASN A 39 14.73 9.91 -10.61
C ASN A 39 15.67 9.06 -9.76
N TYR A 40 16.09 9.56 -8.58
CA TYR A 40 16.96 8.81 -7.69
C TYR A 40 16.30 7.51 -7.21
N ILE A 41 15.01 7.55 -6.91
CA ILE A 41 14.24 6.37 -6.49
C ILE A 41 13.96 5.44 -7.66
N LEU A 42 13.70 5.97 -8.85
CA LEU A 42 13.52 5.17 -10.06
C LEU A 42 14.81 4.43 -10.45
N GLU A 43 15.98 5.05 -10.28
CA GLU A 43 17.26 4.36 -10.44
C GLU A 43 17.46 3.23 -9.42
N ILE A 44 17.07 3.45 -8.16
CA ILE A 44 17.08 2.40 -7.13
C ILE A 44 16.13 1.27 -7.53
N ALA A 45 14.95 1.60 -8.03
CA ALA A 45 13.98 0.62 -8.50
C ALA A 45 14.60 -0.23 -9.60
N ALA A 46 15.17 0.39 -10.64
CA ALA A 46 15.75 -0.27 -11.80
C ALA A 46 16.97 -1.16 -11.49
N LYS A 47 17.78 -0.78 -10.50
CA LYS A 47 18.95 -1.55 -10.05
C LYS A 47 18.58 -2.59 -8.99
N GLY A 48 17.47 -2.37 -8.30
CA GLY A 48 16.92 -3.25 -7.28
C GLY A 48 16.10 -4.37 -7.90
N ASP A 49 15.94 -5.44 -7.13
CA ASP A 49 15.21 -6.62 -7.57
C ASP A 49 13.75 -6.58 -7.07
N PHE A 50 13.12 -5.41 -7.17
CA PHE A 50 11.75 -5.16 -6.72
C PHE A 50 10.74 -5.79 -7.67
N THR A 51 9.66 -6.34 -7.13
CA THR A 51 8.58 -6.94 -7.93
C THR A 51 7.50 -5.93 -8.30
N GLY A 52 7.51 -4.73 -7.70
CA GLY A 52 6.60 -3.66 -8.06
C GLY A 52 7.03 -2.31 -7.52
N LEU A 53 6.56 -1.25 -8.18
CA LEU A 53 6.81 0.13 -7.84
C LEU A 53 5.48 0.81 -7.55
N VAL A 54 5.34 1.50 -6.41
CA VAL A 54 4.10 2.19 -6.02
C VAL A 54 4.31 3.70 -6.10
N LEU A 55 3.53 4.37 -6.96
CA LEU A 55 3.63 5.81 -7.21
C LEU A 55 2.25 6.46 -7.25
N HIS A 56 2.18 7.75 -6.94
CA HIS A 56 1.04 8.58 -7.32
C HIS A 56 1.08 8.97 -8.80
N LYS A 57 -0.10 9.27 -9.36
CA LYS A 57 -0.29 9.57 -10.79
C LYS A 57 0.67 10.62 -11.35
N GLY A 58 0.94 11.69 -10.60
CA GLY A 58 1.80 12.77 -11.08
C GLY A 58 3.27 12.37 -11.26
N ILE A 59 3.76 11.37 -10.52
CA ILE A 59 5.11 10.82 -10.73
C ILE A 59 5.08 9.84 -11.90
N ALA A 60 4.07 8.95 -11.93
CA ALA A 60 3.89 7.99 -13.02
C ALA A 60 3.72 8.66 -14.39
N GLU A 61 3.08 9.82 -14.45
CA GLU A 61 2.87 10.60 -15.68
C GLU A 61 4.14 11.31 -16.16
N LYS A 62 4.96 11.83 -15.23
CA LYS A 62 6.03 12.79 -15.56
C LYS A 62 7.42 12.17 -15.65
N TYR A 63 7.60 10.96 -15.16
CA TYR A 63 8.89 10.29 -15.08
C TYR A 63 8.84 8.91 -15.75
N ASP A 64 9.97 8.46 -16.28
CA ASP A 64 10.09 7.12 -16.84
C ASP A 64 10.12 6.08 -15.70
N THR A 65 9.01 5.35 -15.53
CA THR A 65 8.88 4.30 -14.50
C THR A 65 9.61 3.01 -14.85
N GLY A 66 10.22 2.93 -16.03
CA GLY A 66 10.95 1.76 -16.50
C GLY A 66 10.04 0.54 -16.71
N LYS A 67 10.60 -0.66 -16.50
CA LYS A 67 9.91 -1.94 -16.77
C LYS A 67 9.32 -2.61 -15.54
N ILE A 68 9.49 -2.02 -14.36
CA ILE A 68 9.00 -2.61 -13.11
C ILE A 68 7.48 -2.45 -13.09
N PRO A 69 6.71 -3.51 -12.78
CA PRO A 69 5.26 -3.44 -12.70
C PRO A 69 4.81 -2.29 -11.79
N LEU A 70 4.04 -1.37 -12.37
CA LEU A 70 3.58 -0.16 -11.70
C LEU A 70 2.28 -0.43 -10.95
N ILE A 71 2.22 0.03 -9.70
CA ILE A 71 0.99 0.18 -8.92
C ILE A 71 0.74 1.68 -8.78
N VAL A 72 -0.38 2.16 -9.29
CA VAL A 72 -0.76 3.57 -9.08
C VAL A 72 -1.56 3.70 -7.79
N LYS A 73 -1.08 4.56 -6.90
CA LYS A 73 -1.72 4.91 -5.64
C LYS A 73 -2.83 5.93 -5.90
N LEU A 74 -4.08 5.47 -5.78
CA LEU A 74 -5.27 6.20 -6.23
C LEU A 74 -5.73 7.28 -5.25
N ASN A 75 -5.41 7.16 -3.96
CA ASN A 75 -5.72 8.16 -2.95
C ASN A 75 -4.48 8.49 -2.10
N GLY A 76 -4.47 9.70 -1.54
CA GLY A 76 -3.48 10.14 -0.59
C GLY A 76 -4.00 11.35 0.18
N LYS A 77 -3.38 11.67 1.31
CA LYS A 77 -3.74 12.84 2.11
C LYS A 77 -2.51 13.52 2.69
N THR A 78 -2.56 14.84 2.84
CA THR A 78 -1.45 15.57 3.48
C THR A 78 -1.41 15.35 4.99
N SER A 79 -0.27 15.63 5.62
CA SER A 79 -0.09 15.62 7.07
C SER A 79 -0.55 16.91 7.78
N LEU A 80 -1.10 17.87 7.03
CA LEU A 80 -1.45 19.21 7.52
C LEU A 80 -2.73 19.22 8.37
N PRO A 81 -3.86 18.62 7.93
CA PRO A 81 -5.08 18.59 8.72
C PRO A 81 -4.86 17.87 10.07
N LYS A 82 -5.56 18.35 11.10
CA LYS A 82 -5.59 17.71 12.43
C LYS A 82 -6.99 17.11 12.64
N GLY A 83 -7.04 15.88 13.15
CA GLY A 83 -8.28 15.17 13.42
C GLY A 83 -8.34 13.79 12.75
N GLU A 84 -9.57 13.32 12.55
CA GLU A 84 -9.88 12.04 11.93
C GLU A 84 -9.29 11.92 10.52
N PRO A 85 -8.52 10.85 10.23
CA PRO A 85 -7.84 10.74 8.95
C PRO A 85 -8.82 10.35 7.85
N VAL A 86 -8.74 11.04 6.72
CA VAL A 86 -9.49 10.73 5.50
C VAL A 86 -8.57 10.87 4.30
N SER A 87 -8.68 9.94 3.35
CA SER A 87 -7.93 9.94 2.09
C SER A 87 -8.87 9.50 0.99
N THR A 88 -9.35 10.44 0.18
CA THR A 88 -10.28 10.17 -0.92
C THR A 88 -9.54 9.98 -2.23
N GLN A 89 -10.18 9.32 -3.18
CA GLN A 89 -9.64 9.10 -4.51
C GLN A 89 -9.25 10.41 -5.22
N VAL A 90 -8.06 10.41 -5.84
CA VAL A 90 -7.51 11.51 -6.64
C VAL A 90 -7.10 11.07 -8.06
N CYS A 91 -7.19 9.76 -8.35
CA CYS A 91 -6.88 9.13 -9.62
C CYS A 91 -7.93 8.04 -9.89
N SER A 92 -8.58 8.06 -11.05
CA SER A 92 -9.48 6.97 -11.44
C SER A 92 -8.68 5.71 -11.79
N VAL A 93 -9.35 4.55 -11.82
CA VAL A 93 -8.75 3.32 -12.33
C VAL A 93 -8.39 3.48 -13.81
N GLU A 94 -9.28 4.07 -14.61
CA GLU A 94 -9.05 4.35 -16.03
C GLU A 94 -7.77 5.19 -16.25
N GLU A 95 -7.59 6.27 -15.48
CA GLU A 95 -6.38 7.11 -15.55
C GLU A 95 -5.13 6.30 -15.17
N ALA A 96 -5.19 5.50 -14.10
CA ALA A 96 -4.09 4.63 -13.71
C ALA A 96 -3.72 3.61 -14.82
N VAL A 97 -4.71 2.96 -15.44
CA VAL A 97 -4.50 2.03 -16.55
C VAL A 97 -3.86 2.74 -17.75
N SER A 98 -4.30 3.96 -18.08
CA SER A 98 -3.71 4.77 -19.16
C SER A 98 -2.23 5.10 -18.91
N LEU A 99 -1.82 5.21 -17.64
CA LEU A 99 -0.43 5.41 -17.20
C LEU A 99 0.38 4.10 -17.18
N GLY A 100 -0.19 2.98 -17.62
CA GLY A 100 0.48 1.69 -17.69
C GLY A 100 0.45 0.88 -16.40
N ALA A 101 -0.43 1.23 -15.44
CA ALA A 101 -0.58 0.47 -14.20
C ALA A 101 -0.85 -1.02 -14.46
N LYS A 102 -0.24 -1.87 -13.65
CA LYS A 102 -0.49 -3.31 -13.58
C LYS A 102 -1.24 -3.73 -12.33
N GLY A 103 -1.67 -2.75 -11.54
CA GLY A 103 -2.43 -2.84 -10.31
C GLY A 103 -2.69 -1.45 -9.75
N VAL A 104 -3.65 -1.33 -8.86
CA VAL A 104 -3.98 -0.07 -8.18
C VAL A 104 -3.89 -0.22 -6.67
N GLY A 105 -3.60 0.87 -5.98
CA GLY A 105 -3.46 0.91 -4.54
C GLY A 105 -4.32 1.97 -3.89
N TYR A 106 -4.96 1.64 -2.78
CA TYR A 106 -5.82 2.59 -2.06
C TYR A 106 -5.67 2.42 -0.54
N THR A 107 -5.60 3.51 0.21
CA THR A 107 -5.45 3.52 1.67
C THR A 107 -6.81 3.63 2.34
N ILE A 108 -7.05 2.78 3.33
CA ILE A 108 -8.25 2.79 4.17
C ILE A 108 -7.80 2.95 5.63
N TYR A 109 -8.31 3.97 6.30
CA TYR A 109 -8.10 4.16 7.75
C TYR A 109 -9.30 3.61 8.52
N LEU A 110 -9.25 2.33 8.89
CA LEU A 110 -10.30 1.72 9.72
C LEU A 110 -10.33 2.36 11.12
N GLY A 111 -11.54 2.50 11.67
CA GLY A 111 -11.75 3.21 12.93
C GLY A 111 -11.63 4.73 12.83
N SER A 112 -11.47 5.27 11.62
CA SER A 112 -11.70 6.69 11.35
C SER A 112 -13.19 7.00 11.31
N ALA A 113 -13.61 8.20 11.72
CA ALA A 113 -14.99 8.66 11.50
C ALA A 113 -15.39 8.70 10.00
N HIS A 114 -14.41 8.65 9.10
CA HIS A 114 -14.60 8.63 7.64
C HIS A 114 -14.41 7.24 7.02
N GLU A 115 -14.29 6.17 7.80
CA GLU A 115 -13.98 4.84 7.26
C GLU A 115 -15.01 4.33 6.26
N SER A 116 -16.30 4.61 6.46
CA SER A 116 -17.37 4.18 5.55
C SER A 116 -17.21 4.77 4.15
N LEU A 117 -16.74 6.01 4.03
CA LEU A 117 -16.47 6.63 2.74
C LEU A 117 -15.32 5.91 2.01
N MET A 118 -14.21 5.68 2.70
CA MET A 118 -13.04 5.01 2.11
C MET A 118 -13.33 3.54 1.75
N LEU A 119 -14.17 2.86 2.54
CA LEU A 119 -14.62 1.50 2.25
C LEU A 119 -15.54 1.46 1.03
N GLN A 120 -16.44 2.43 0.89
CA GLN A 120 -17.30 2.54 -0.29
C GLN A 120 -16.46 2.81 -1.55
N GLU A 121 -15.57 3.82 -1.52
CA GLU A 121 -14.68 4.12 -2.66
C GLU A 121 -13.83 2.91 -3.03
N PHE A 122 -13.30 2.17 -2.05
CA PHE A 122 -12.51 0.97 -2.36
C PHE A 122 -13.33 -0.13 -3.04
N GLY A 123 -14.58 -0.34 -2.64
CA GLY A 123 -15.46 -1.33 -3.27
C GLY A 123 -15.69 -1.01 -4.75
N GLU A 124 -16.00 0.24 -5.06
CA GLU A 124 -16.18 0.72 -6.45
C GLU A 124 -14.86 0.57 -7.26
N ILE A 125 -13.74 1.02 -6.69
CA ILE A 125 -12.40 0.89 -7.31
C ILE A 125 -12.02 -0.57 -7.58
N GLN A 126 -12.36 -1.47 -6.66
CA GLN A 126 -12.03 -2.89 -6.80
C GLN A 126 -12.77 -3.51 -7.99
N GLU A 127 -14.05 -3.19 -8.16
CA GLU A 127 -14.85 -3.62 -9.30
C GLU A 127 -14.28 -3.05 -10.61
N GLU A 128 -14.03 -1.75 -10.67
CA GLU A 128 -13.42 -1.08 -11.85
C GLU A 128 -12.07 -1.70 -12.22
N ALA A 129 -11.19 -1.94 -11.24
CA ALA A 129 -9.89 -2.56 -11.46
C ALA A 129 -10.01 -3.97 -12.06
N HIS A 130 -11.00 -4.74 -11.59
CA HIS A 130 -11.26 -6.09 -12.09
C HIS A 130 -11.83 -6.09 -13.51
N ASP A 131 -12.65 -5.10 -13.86
CA ASP A 131 -13.14 -4.91 -15.22
C ASP A 131 -11.99 -4.61 -16.21
N ASP A 132 -10.97 -3.88 -15.76
CA ASP A 132 -9.72 -3.65 -16.49
C ASP A 132 -8.69 -4.79 -16.34
N GLY A 133 -9.01 -5.83 -15.58
CA GLY A 133 -8.18 -7.03 -15.40
C GLY A 133 -6.92 -6.84 -14.55
N ILE A 134 -6.86 -5.80 -13.72
CA ILE A 134 -5.75 -5.51 -12.81
C ILE A 134 -6.15 -5.64 -11.33
N PRO A 135 -5.24 -6.04 -10.43
CA PRO A 135 -5.58 -6.22 -9.02
C PRO A 135 -5.68 -4.89 -8.26
N ALA A 136 -6.54 -4.88 -7.25
CA ALA A 136 -6.69 -3.78 -6.29
C ALA A 136 -6.09 -4.17 -4.93
N ILE A 137 -5.16 -3.35 -4.45
CA ILE A 137 -4.43 -3.56 -3.19
C ILE A 137 -4.89 -2.54 -2.15
N ALA A 138 -5.33 -3.03 -0.99
CA ALA A 138 -5.78 -2.18 0.11
C ALA A 138 -4.66 -1.95 1.15
N TRP A 139 -4.22 -0.72 1.31
CA TRP A 139 -3.41 -0.28 2.44
C TRP A 139 -4.33 -0.05 3.64
N ILE A 140 -4.46 -1.05 4.51
CA ILE A 140 -5.38 -0.97 5.64
C ILE A 140 -4.59 -0.60 6.89
N TYR A 141 -4.74 0.66 7.30
CA TYR A 141 -4.05 1.23 8.44
C TYR A 141 -5.07 1.73 9.46
N PRO A 142 -5.49 0.88 10.41
CA PRO A 142 -6.36 1.30 11.50
C PRO A 142 -5.81 2.55 12.16
N ARG A 143 -6.56 3.65 12.11
CA ARG A 143 -6.17 4.97 12.62
C ARG A 143 -7.42 5.83 12.76
N GLY A 144 -7.48 6.58 13.84
CA GLY A 144 -8.62 7.41 14.24
C GLY A 144 -8.74 7.39 15.76
N GLU A 145 -9.61 8.20 16.32
CA GLU A 145 -9.84 8.30 17.77
C GLU A 145 -10.28 6.95 18.37
N ALA A 146 -10.91 6.08 17.57
CA ALA A 146 -11.33 4.74 18.02
C ALA A 146 -10.18 3.73 18.14
N VAL A 147 -9.00 4.01 17.56
CA VAL A 147 -7.89 3.06 17.49
C VAL A 147 -6.84 3.37 18.55
N LYS A 148 -6.77 2.53 19.59
CA LYS A 148 -5.80 2.69 20.70
C LYS A 148 -4.40 2.16 20.38
N ASN A 149 -4.31 1.04 19.68
CA ASN A 149 -3.04 0.39 19.33
C ASN A 149 -3.15 -0.29 17.96
N ASP A 150 -2.62 0.39 16.95
CA ASP A 150 -2.69 -0.03 15.55
C ASP A 150 -1.67 -1.12 15.15
N THR A 151 -0.81 -1.55 16.07
CA THR A 151 0.09 -2.69 15.90
C THR A 151 -0.27 -3.89 16.79
N SER A 152 -1.37 -3.82 17.55
CA SER A 152 -1.82 -4.97 18.34
C SER A 152 -2.21 -6.15 17.42
N PRO A 153 -1.94 -7.41 17.80
CA PRO A 153 -2.23 -8.57 16.96
C PRO A 153 -3.71 -8.68 16.53
N GLU A 154 -4.62 -8.27 17.41
CA GLU A 154 -6.06 -8.22 17.14
C GLU A 154 -6.38 -7.20 16.03
N ILE A 155 -5.92 -5.96 16.16
CA ILE A 155 -6.19 -4.89 15.20
C ILE A 155 -5.54 -5.18 13.83
N VAL A 156 -4.32 -5.71 13.82
CA VAL A 156 -3.64 -6.10 12.58
C VAL A 156 -4.37 -7.27 11.90
N SER A 157 -4.85 -8.25 12.66
CA SER A 157 -5.65 -9.35 12.12
C SER A 157 -7.01 -8.88 11.61
N TYR A 158 -7.62 -7.89 12.27
CA TYR A 158 -8.88 -7.31 11.82
C TYR A 158 -8.70 -6.53 10.52
N ALA A 159 -7.63 -5.73 10.40
CA ALA A 159 -7.27 -5.06 9.16
C ALA A 159 -7.11 -6.07 8.00
N ALA A 160 -6.40 -7.18 8.25
CA ALA A 160 -6.23 -8.23 7.26
C ALA A 160 -7.57 -8.86 6.82
N ARG A 161 -8.44 -9.17 7.80
CA ARG A 161 -9.76 -9.75 7.52
C ARG A 161 -10.66 -8.78 6.77
N ALA A 162 -10.69 -7.51 7.16
CA ALA A 162 -11.49 -6.49 6.50
C ALA A 162 -11.12 -6.38 5.00
N GLY A 163 -9.82 -6.43 4.68
CA GLY A 163 -9.36 -6.42 3.29
C GLY A 163 -9.83 -7.62 2.47
N LEU A 164 -9.86 -8.82 3.07
CA LEU A 164 -10.44 -10.00 2.43
C LEU A 164 -11.94 -9.80 2.14
N GLU A 165 -12.70 -9.34 3.13
CA GLU A 165 -14.16 -9.22 3.04
C GLU A 165 -14.61 -8.09 2.08
N VAL A 166 -13.80 -7.03 1.93
CA VAL A 166 -14.06 -5.94 0.99
C VAL A 166 -13.55 -6.23 -0.44
N GLY A 167 -13.03 -7.45 -0.69
CA GLY A 167 -12.68 -7.90 -2.04
C GLY A 167 -11.27 -7.56 -2.53
N ALA A 168 -10.38 -7.07 -1.67
CA ALA A 168 -9.01 -6.74 -2.08
C ALA A 168 -8.24 -7.98 -2.57
N ASP A 169 -7.41 -7.84 -3.60
CA ASP A 169 -6.52 -8.93 -4.06
C ASP A 169 -5.30 -9.12 -3.14
N ALA A 170 -4.92 -8.03 -2.48
CA ALA A 170 -3.90 -8.01 -1.45
C ALA A 170 -4.15 -6.91 -0.42
N VAL A 171 -3.63 -7.10 0.78
CA VAL A 171 -3.57 -6.07 1.81
C VAL A 171 -2.13 -5.67 2.11
N LYS A 172 -1.92 -4.39 2.38
CA LYS A 172 -0.72 -3.87 3.03
C LYS A 172 -1.08 -3.43 4.45
N ILE A 173 -0.50 -4.09 5.45
CA ILE A 173 -0.83 -3.89 6.87
C ILE A 173 0.43 -3.74 7.74
N LYS A 174 0.26 -3.14 8.92
CA LYS A 174 1.34 -2.96 9.89
C LYS A 174 1.83 -4.29 10.47
N TYR A 175 3.14 -4.36 10.74
CA TYR A 175 3.71 -5.48 11.48
C TYR A 175 3.28 -5.46 12.95
N SER A 176 2.82 -6.61 13.47
CA SER A 176 2.38 -6.76 14.86
C SER A 176 3.51 -6.98 15.87
N GLY A 177 4.76 -6.90 15.42
CA GLY A 177 5.96 -6.93 16.27
C GLY A 177 6.73 -8.26 16.26
N SER A 178 6.10 -9.38 15.90
CA SER A 178 6.78 -10.68 15.77
C SER A 178 6.16 -11.55 14.66
N PRO A 179 6.90 -12.52 14.09
CA PRO A 179 6.35 -13.44 13.08
C PRO A 179 5.19 -14.27 13.64
N GLU A 180 5.26 -14.66 14.92
CA GLU A 180 4.23 -15.44 15.59
C GLU A 180 2.91 -14.68 15.65
N THR A 181 2.95 -13.40 16.07
CA THR A 181 1.76 -12.55 16.14
C THR A 181 1.23 -12.21 14.74
N PHE A 182 2.12 -11.98 13.77
CA PHE A 182 1.75 -11.60 12.42
C PHE A 182 1.14 -12.76 11.63
N SER A 183 1.50 -14.01 11.96
CA SER A 183 0.90 -15.22 11.38
C SER A 183 -0.63 -15.27 11.55
N GLY A 184 -1.16 -14.69 12.65
CA GLY A 184 -2.60 -14.55 12.89
C GLY A 184 -3.27 -13.67 11.83
N ALA A 185 -2.62 -12.58 11.45
CA ALA A 185 -3.11 -11.68 10.41
C ALA A 185 -3.05 -12.33 9.03
N VAL A 186 -1.97 -13.07 8.73
CA VAL A 186 -1.87 -13.85 7.48
C VAL A 186 -2.99 -14.89 7.39
N LYS A 187 -3.28 -15.58 8.50
CA LYS A 187 -4.41 -16.54 8.54
C LYS A 187 -5.76 -15.82 8.36
N ALA A 188 -5.94 -14.64 8.96
CA ALA A 188 -7.17 -13.87 8.86
C ALA A 188 -7.42 -13.32 7.44
N ALA A 189 -6.36 -13.03 6.68
CA ALA A 189 -6.41 -12.64 5.28
C ALA A 189 -6.87 -13.75 4.32
N GLY A 190 -6.86 -15.02 4.75
CA GLY A 190 -7.35 -16.13 3.94
C GLY A 190 -6.57 -16.29 2.62
N LEU A 191 -7.23 -16.08 1.48
CA LEU A 191 -6.66 -16.34 0.14
C LEU A 191 -5.99 -15.12 -0.51
N ILE A 192 -6.18 -13.93 0.05
CA ILE A 192 -5.59 -12.70 -0.50
C ILE A 192 -4.12 -12.60 -0.08
N LYS A 193 -3.32 -11.82 -0.81
CA LYS A 193 -1.90 -11.65 -0.45
C LYS A 193 -1.74 -10.65 0.69
N VAL A 194 -0.71 -10.85 1.50
CA VAL A 194 -0.38 -9.95 2.62
C VAL A 194 1.00 -9.38 2.38
N PHE A 195 1.06 -8.05 2.27
CA PHE A 195 2.29 -7.30 2.31
C PHE A 195 2.43 -6.64 3.67
N MET A 196 3.59 -6.78 4.27
CA MET A 196 3.92 -6.06 5.49
C MET A 196 4.37 -4.63 5.13
N SER A 197 3.83 -3.64 5.83
CA SER A 197 4.45 -2.31 5.91
C SER A 197 5.50 -2.34 7.02
N GLY A 198 6.69 -1.80 6.74
CA GLY A 198 7.74 -1.68 7.76
C GLY A 198 7.20 -0.98 9.01
N GLY A 199 7.57 -1.52 10.18
CA GLY A 199 7.34 -0.87 11.46
C GLY A 199 8.25 0.36 11.63
N PRO A 200 8.40 0.88 12.86
CA PRO A 200 9.41 1.89 13.16
C PRO A 200 10.77 1.49 12.59
N LYS A 201 11.56 2.49 12.16
CA LYS A 201 12.89 2.26 11.58
C LYS A 201 13.66 1.28 12.47
N ALA A 202 13.99 0.11 11.91
CA ALA A 202 14.76 -0.88 12.62
C ALA A 202 16.13 -0.28 12.99
N PRO A 203 16.70 -0.64 14.16
CA PRO A 203 17.99 -0.12 14.57
C PRO A 203 19.13 -0.55 13.64
N THR A 204 19.01 -1.71 12.99
CA THR A 204 19.97 -2.23 12.01
C THR A 204 19.29 -2.93 10.85
N ASP A 205 20.02 -3.10 9.75
CA ASP A 205 19.56 -3.85 8.58
C ASP A 205 19.33 -5.32 8.93
N GLU A 206 20.16 -5.94 9.77
CA GLU A 206 19.97 -7.32 10.22
C GLU A 206 18.66 -7.49 11.00
N THR A 207 18.35 -6.50 11.84
CA THR A 207 17.09 -6.49 12.61
C THR A 207 15.91 -6.42 11.66
N PHE A 208 15.94 -5.52 10.67
CA PHE A 208 14.91 -5.46 9.64
C PHE A 208 14.81 -6.77 8.84
N LEU A 209 15.93 -7.31 8.38
CA LEU A 209 15.98 -8.52 7.57
C LEU A 209 15.46 -9.76 8.32
N SER A 210 15.61 -9.81 9.65
CA SER A 210 15.02 -10.87 10.47
C SER A 210 13.49 -10.83 10.56
N GLN A 211 12.86 -9.68 10.31
CA GLN A 211 11.40 -9.52 10.36
C GLN A 211 10.72 -9.92 9.05
N VAL A 212 11.45 -9.99 7.94
CA VAL A 212 10.93 -10.23 6.58
C VAL A 212 11.30 -11.61 6.01
N LYS A 213 11.96 -12.46 6.79
CA LYS A 213 12.29 -13.85 6.41
C LYS A 213 11.07 -14.75 6.47
#